data_AF-A0AAD4NYY2-F1
#
_entry.id   AF-A0AAD4NYY2-F1
#
_cell.length_a   1.000
_cell.length_b   1.000
_cell.length_c   1.000
_cell.angle_alpha   90.00
_cell.angle_beta   90.00
_cell.angle_gamma   90.00
#
_symmetry.space_group_name_H-M   'P 1'
#
loop_
_entity.id
_entity.type
_entity.pdbx_description
1 polymer ?
#
loop_
_entity_poly.entity_id
_entity_poly.type
_entity_poly.pdbx_seq_one_letter_code
_entity_poly.pdbx_strand_id
1 'polypeptide(L)'
;MDAESSFKVSPETERFLCERLLDEKKPISERFRVLFSLRNLRGAAPRNALILATRDSSNLLAHEAAFALGQMQDADAIPALEAILNDLSLHPIVRHEAAEALGAIGLECNVPLLKTSLASDPAQEVRETCELALSRIEELKNTSVSETSPFLSVDPAAPAACSSVNELREILLNDDKSMYERYAALFALRNLGQDEAVSAIVESLGANSALLRHEVAYVLGQLQNKKTSDALSQVLRDANEHPMVRHEAAEALGSIADEQSIALLEEFAKDPEPIVSQSCEVALSMLEFEKTGKSFETPINLLPLNTPNLPEIKIKKIMQFGFQDEISKSLECRKSKSHIHRPIVPVGEMQENMEGWGEKTNHID
;
A
#
# COMPACT_ATOMS: atom_id res chain seq x y z
N MET A 1 16.01 -22.92 -0.85
CA MET A 1 15.86 -22.59 0.57
C MET A 1 14.48 -21.98 0.73
N ASP A 2 13.56 -22.86 1.12
CA ASP A 2 12.22 -22.70 1.70
C ASP A 2 11.25 -21.71 1.05
N ALA A 3 10.73 -22.11 -0.11
CA ALA A 3 9.48 -21.63 -0.69
C ALA A 3 8.31 -22.45 -0.14
N GLU A 4 7.92 -22.28 1.12
CA GLU A 4 6.80 -23.06 1.67
C GLU A 4 6.01 -22.36 2.80
N SER A 5 5.81 -21.04 2.69
CA SER A 5 4.83 -20.32 3.49
C SER A 5 3.70 -19.79 2.60
N SER A 6 3.05 -20.66 1.83
CA SER A 6 1.74 -20.28 1.27
C SER A 6 0.71 -20.34 2.40
N PHE A 7 -0.02 -19.25 2.62
CA PHE A 7 -1.18 -19.26 3.50
C PHE A 7 -2.20 -20.24 2.92
N LYS A 8 -2.27 -21.46 3.47
CA LYS A 8 -3.25 -22.47 3.08
C LYS A 8 -4.55 -22.20 3.82
N VAL A 9 -5.54 -21.68 3.11
CA VAL A 9 -6.94 -21.61 3.58
C VAL A 9 -7.69 -22.87 3.18
N SER A 10 -8.81 -23.17 3.85
CA SER A 10 -9.63 -24.31 3.43
C SER A 10 -10.28 -24.05 2.05
N PRO A 11 -10.55 -25.08 1.24
CA PRO A 11 -11.26 -24.92 -0.03
C PRO A 11 -12.61 -24.21 0.11
N GLU A 12 -13.30 -24.39 1.24
CA GLU A 12 -14.56 -23.71 1.55
C GLU A 12 -14.34 -22.20 1.79
N THR A 13 -13.24 -21.85 2.46
CA THR A 13 -12.88 -20.45 2.72
C THR A 13 -12.47 -19.76 1.41
N GLU A 14 -11.65 -20.40 0.59
CA GLU A 14 -11.27 -19.89 -0.73
C GLU A 14 -12.52 -19.64 -1.60
N ARG A 15 -13.42 -20.63 -1.68
CA ARG A 15 -14.69 -20.49 -2.41
C ARG A 15 -15.50 -19.30 -1.89
N PHE A 16 -15.65 -19.17 -0.57
CA PHE A 16 -16.37 -18.06 0.05
C PHE A 16 -15.77 -16.70 -0.32
N LEU A 17 -14.44 -16.57 -0.30
CA LEU A 17 -13.76 -15.31 -0.65
C LEU A 17 -13.99 -14.96 -2.13
N CYS A 18 -13.86 -15.94 -3.03
CA CYS A 18 -14.12 -15.76 -4.46
C CYS A 18 -15.57 -15.36 -4.74
N GLU A 19 -16.54 -16.07 -4.14
CA GLU A 19 -17.97 -15.75 -4.29
C GLU A 19 -18.30 -14.37 -3.71
N ARG A 20 -17.69 -13.99 -2.58
CA ARG A 20 -17.90 -12.68 -1.95
C ARG A 20 -17.35 -11.54 -2.79
N LEU A 21 -16.19 -11.73 -3.44
CA LEU A 21 -15.60 -10.71 -4.32
C LEU A 21 -16.55 -10.39 -5.49
N LEU A 22 -17.22 -11.40 -6.03
CA LEU A 22 -18.05 -11.31 -7.22
C LEU A 22 -19.53 -10.99 -6.93
N ASP A 23 -19.94 -10.89 -5.67
CA ASP A 23 -21.31 -10.56 -5.29
C ASP A 23 -21.53 -9.04 -5.34
N GLU A 24 -22.01 -8.54 -6.48
CA GLU A 24 -22.34 -7.11 -6.70
C GLU A 24 -23.38 -6.55 -5.71
N LYS A 25 -24.13 -7.40 -5.00
CA LYS A 25 -25.09 -6.95 -3.98
C LYS A 25 -24.41 -6.59 -2.66
N LYS A 26 -23.13 -6.92 -2.49
CA LYS A 26 -22.37 -6.65 -1.27
C LYS A 26 -21.75 -5.26 -1.32
N PRO A 27 -21.63 -4.58 -0.16
CA PRO A 27 -20.91 -3.32 -0.07
C PRO A 27 -19.51 -3.43 -0.68
N ILE A 28 -19.06 -2.40 -1.39
CA ILE A 28 -17.74 -2.39 -2.01
C ILE A 28 -16.64 -2.64 -0.98
N SER A 29 -16.76 -2.07 0.21
CA SER A 29 -15.80 -2.29 1.29
C SER A 29 -15.70 -3.76 1.77
N GLU A 30 -16.78 -4.55 1.71
CA GLU A 30 -16.69 -6.00 1.96
C GLU A 30 -15.96 -6.74 0.84
N ARG A 31 -16.19 -6.32 -0.41
CA ARG A 31 -15.57 -6.91 -1.61
C ARG A 31 -14.06 -6.61 -1.64
N PHE A 32 -13.65 -5.41 -1.23
CA PHE A 32 -12.24 -5.02 -1.06
C PHE A 32 -11.51 -5.86 0.00
N ARG A 33 -12.13 -6.11 1.17
CA ARG A 33 -11.52 -6.97 2.20
C ARG A 33 -11.17 -8.36 1.69
N VAL A 34 -12.07 -8.96 0.91
CA VAL A 34 -11.82 -10.29 0.33
C VAL A 34 -10.85 -10.21 -0.84
N LEU A 35 -10.86 -9.14 -1.64
CA LEU A 35 -9.87 -8.90 -2.70
C LEU A 35 -8.44 -8.97 -2.15
N PHE A 36 -8.14 -8.23 -1.08
CA PHE A 36 -6.82 -8.25 -0.44
C PHE A 36 -6.45 -9.63 0.11
N SER A 37 -7.45 -10.37 0.61
CA SER A 37 -7.24 -11.74 1.06
C SER A 37 -6.87 -12.64 -0.13
N LEU A 38 -7.61 -12.54 -1.24
CA LEU A 38 -7.40 -13.32 -2.47
C LEU A 38 -6.05 -13.04 -3.13
N ARG A 39 -5.57 -11.78 -3.13
CA ARG A 39 -4.23 -11.41 -3.62
C ARG A 39 -3.12 -12.24 -2.98
N ASN A 40 -3.26 -12.55 -1.69
CA ASN A 40 -2.26 -13.31 -0.93
C ASN A 40 -2.44 -14.83 -1.08
N LEU A 41 -3.52 -15.29 -1.73
CA LEU A 41 -3.77 -16.69 -2.02
C LEU A 41 -3.23 -17.04 -3.41
N ARG A 42 -2.43 -18.10 -3.47
CA ARG A 42 -1.95 -18.66 -4.73
C ARG A 42 -2.96 -19.65 -5.28
N GLY A 43 -3.18 -19.63 -6.59
CA GLY A 43 -3.96 -20.66 -7.29
C GLY A 43 -4.93 -20.10 -8.31
N ALA A 44 -5.50 -21.01 -9.11
CA ALA A 44 -6.38 -20.65 -10.21
C ALA A 44 -7.69 -20.01 -9.75
N ALA A 45 -8.27 -20.43 -8.63
CA ALA A 45 -9.56 -19.89 -8.18
C ALA A 45 -9.47 -18.42 -7.72
N PRO A 46 -8.54 -18.01 -6.83
CA PRO A 46 -8.34 -16.59 -6.51
C PRO A 46 -8.02 -15.74 -7.74
N ARG A 47 -7.11 -16.21 -8.60
CA ARG A 47 -6.76 -15.53 -9.85
C ARG A 47 -7.97 -15.34 -10.76
N ASN A 48 -8.78 -16.38 -10.99
CA ASN A 48 -9.95 -16.30 -11.85
C ASN A 48 -11.02 -15.35 -11.27
N ALA A 49 -11.18 -15.31 -9.94
CA ALA A 49 -12.08 -14.36 -9.30
C ALA A 49 -11.60 -12.91 -9.49
N LEU A 50 -10.29 -12.65 -9.34
CA LEU A 50 -9.70 -11.34 -9.59
C LEU A 50 -9.81 -10.94 -11.07
N ILE A 51 -9.56 -11.88 -12.01
CA ILE A 51 -9.77 -11.65 -13.45
C ILE A 51 -11.21 -11.20 -13.74
N LEU A 52 -12.20 -11.85 -13.14
CA LEU A 52 -13.60 -11.44 -13.31
C LEU A 52 -13.87 -10.07 -12.70
N ALA A 53 -13.27 -9.76 -11.54
CA ALA A 53 -13.41 -8.46 -10.88
C ALA A 53 -12.75 -7.29 -11.65
N THR A 54 -11.79 -7.54 -12.55
CA THR A 54 -11.23 -6.48 -13.43
C THR A 54 -12.24 -5.85 -14.39
N ARG A 55 -13.44 -6.45 -14.51
CA ARG A 55 -14.57 -5.92 -15.30
C ARG A 55 -15.75 -5.51 -14.43
N ASP A 56 -15.53 -5.25 -13.15
CA ASP A 56 -16.58 -4.76 -12.26
C ASP A 56 -17.11 -3.38 -12.69
N SER A 57 -18.38 -3.12 -12.40
CA SER A 57 -19.01 -1.81 -12.63
C SER A 57 -18.33 -0.66 -11.87
N SER A 58 -17.69 -0.96 -10.74
CA SER A 58 -16.86 -0.03 -10.00
C SER A 58 -15.45 0.01 -10.60
N ASN A 59 -15.10 1.14 -11.22
CA ASN A 59 -13.72 1.38 -11.67
C ASN A 59 -12.69 1.25 -10.54
N LEU A 60 -13.06 1.58 -9.29
CA LEU A 60 -12.22 1.38 -8.12
C LEU A 60 -11.92 -0.12 -7.90
N LEU A 61 -12.93 -0.97 -7.70
CA LEU A 61 -12.72 -2.42 -7.58
C LEU A 61 -12.01 -3.04 -8.79
N ALA A 62 -12.33 -2.57 -10.01
CA ALA A 62 -11.77 -3.11 -11.24
C ALA A 62 -10.26 -2.85 -11.36
N HIS A 63 -9.79 -1.63 -11.06
CA HIS A 63 -8.35 -1.35 -11.07
C HIS A 63 -7.65 -2.09 -9.92
N GLU A 64 -8.19 -2.10 -8.70
CA GLU A 64 -7.59 -2.83 -7.57
C GLU A 64 -7.45 -4.35 -7.86
N ALA A 65 -8.39 -4.93 -8.60
CA ALA A 65 -8.28 -6.32 -9.04
C ALA A 65 -7.14 -6.53 -10.05
N ALA A 66 -6.89 -5.58 -10.96
CA ALA A 66 -5.76 -5.61 -11.87
C ALA A 66 -4.43 -5.42 -11.11
N PHE A 67 -4.38 -4.49 -10.16
CA PHE A 67 -3.24 -4.29 -9.25
C PHE A 67 -2.90 -5.59 -8.53
N ALA A 68 -3.90 -6.24 -7.92
CA ALA A 68 -3.72 -7.52 -7.22
C ALA A 68 -3.15 -8.62 -8.13
N LEU A 69 -3.60 -8.72 -9.38
CA LEU A 69 -3.05 -9.67 -10.36
C LEU A 69 -1.58 -9.37 -10.69
N GLY A 70 -1.22 -8.09 -10.81
CA GLY A 70 0.17 -7.64 -10.98
C GLY A 70 1.05 -8.03 -9.80
N GLN A 71 0.60 -7.76 -8.58
CA GLN A 71 1.30 -8.10 -7.34
C GLN A 71 1.44 -9.62 -7.14
N MET A 72 0.50 -10.42 -7.65
CA MET A 72 0.61 -11.89 -7.64
C MET A 72 1.70 -12.41 -8.58
N GLN A 73 2.10 -11.62 -9.59
CA GLN A 73 3.06 -11.98 -10.65
C GLN A 73 2.70 -13.32 -11.34
N ASP A 74 1.39 -13.58 -11.49
CA ASP A 74 0.89 -14.82 -12.09
C ASP A 74 0.68 -14.64 -13.60
N ALA A 75 1.55 -15.28 -14.39
CA ALA A 75 1.54 -15.18 -15.85
C ALA A 75 0.22 -15.66 -16.49
N ASP A 76 -0.55 -16.51 -15.81
CA ASP A 76 -1.86 -16.97 -16.31
C ASP A 76 -2.88 -15.81 -16.38
N ALA A 77 -2.62 -14.68 -15.73
CA ALA A 77 -3.46 -13.48 -15.78
C ALA A 77 -3.23 -12.61 -17.03
N ILE A 78 -2.12 -12.81 -17.76
CA ILE A 78 -1.74 -11.97 -18.91
C ILE A 78 -2.86 -11.84 -19.94
N PRO A 79 -3.50 -12.92 -20.44
CA PRO A 79 -4.53 -12.78 -21.48
C PRO A 79 -5.71 -11.90 -21.04
N ALA A 80 -6.06 -11.91 -19.75
CA ALA A 80 -7.10 -11.05 -19.21
C ALA A 80 -6.64 -9.59 -19.13
N LEU A 81 -5.43 -9.34 -18.62
CA LEU A 81 -4.86 -7.98 -18.53
C LEU A 81 -4.66 -7.35 -19.92
N GLU A 82 -4.22 -8.14 -20.90
CA GLU A 82 -4.15 -7.70 -22.31
C GLU A 82 -5.52 -7.31 -22.87
N ALA A 83 -6.57 -8.06 -22.52
CA ALA A 83 -7.93 -7.73 -22.94
C ALA A 83 -8.47 -6.46 -22.27
N ILE A 84 -8.04 -6.15 -21.03
CA ILE A 84 -8.39 -4.90 -20.34
C ILE A 84 -7.67 -3.72 -20.98
N LEU A 85 -6.36 -3.81 -21.21
CA LEU A 85 -5.57 -2.73 -21.79
C LEU A 85 -6.04 -2.36 -23.22
N ASN A 86 -6.50 -3.33 -24.01
CA ASN A 86 -7.05 -3.09 -25.36
C ASN A 86 -8.48 -2.53 -25.38
N ASP A 87 -9.22 -2.59 -24.27
CA ASP A 87 -10.63 -2.23 -24.22
C ASP A 87 -10.82 -0.74 -23.91
N LEU A 88 -10.81 0.08 -24.96
CA LEU A 88 -10.97 1.54 -24.86
C LEU A 88 -12.33 1.99 -24.30
N SER A 89 -13.27 1.07 -24.06
CA SER A 89 -14.53 1.38 -23.37
C SER A 89 -14.39 1.42 -21.85
N LEU A 90 -13.34 0.83 -21.30
CA LEU A 90 -13.05 0.85 -19.87
C LEU A 90 -12.47 2.20 -19.43
N HIS A 91 -12.62 2.53 -18.15
CA HIS A 91 -12.04 3.74 -17.59
C HIS A 91 -10.51 3.71 -17.66
N PRO A 92 -9.83 4.85 -17.95
CA PRO A 92 -8.36 4.90 -18.00
C PRO A 92 -7.65 4.35 -16.77
N ILE A 93 -8.25 4.53 -15.57
CA ILE A 93 -7.74 3.95 -14.32
C ILE A 93 -7.50 2.44 -14.41
N VAL A 94 -8.46 1.71 -14.98
CA VAL A 94 -8.39 0.25 -15.09
C VAL A 94 -7.37 -0.16 -16.15
N ARG A 95 -7.24 0.63 -17.22
CA ARG A 95 -6.27 0.36 -18.29
C ARG A 95 -4.83 0.64 -17.87
N HIS A 96 -4.55 1.72 -17.12
CA HIS A 96 -3.19 1.94 -16.62
C HIS A 96 -2.80 0.83 -15.67
N GLU A 97 -3.71 0.41 -14.79
CA GLU A 97 -3.43 -0.62 -13.80
C GLU A 97 -3.18 -1.98 -14.46
N ALA A 98 -3.87 -2.27 -15.57
CA ALA A 98 -3.55 -3.43 -16.39
C ALA A 98 -2.16 -3.33 -17.05
N ALA A 99 -1.77 -2.16 -17.56
CA ALA A 99 -0.43 -1.95 -18.12
C ALA A 99 0.66 -2.10 -17.04
N GLU A 100 0.43 -1.58 -15.84
CA GLU A 100 1.33 -1.73 -14.70
C GLU A 100 1.45 -3.19 -14.28
N ALA A 101 0.33 -3.90 -14.14
CA ALA A 101 0.30 -5.32 -13.81
C ALA A 101 1.07 -6.17 -14.83
N LEU A 102 0.96 -5.86 -16.13
CA LEU A 102 1.76 -6.51 -17.19
C LEU A 102 3.27 -6.24 -17.01
N GLY A 103 3.65 -5.03 -16.59
CA GLY A 103 5.02 -4.67 -16.22
C GLY A 103 5.52 -5.38 -14.95
N ALA A 104 4.66 -5.51 -13.94
CA ALA A 104 4.93 -6.22 -12.69
C ALA A 104 5.15 -7.72 -12.89
N ILE A 105 4.37 -8.34 -13.79
CA ILE A 105 4.58 -9.73 -14.23
C ILE A 105 5.90 -9.87 -15.00
N GLY A 106 6.31 -8.85 -15.76
CA GLY A 106 7.68 -8.72 -16.24
C GLY A 106 8.07 -9.65 -17.41
N LEU A 107 7.09 -10.19 -18.14
CA LEU A 107 7.36 -11.13 -19.25
C LEU A 107 7.46 -10.43 -20.62
N GLU A 108 8.42 -10.88 -21.44
CA GLU A 108 8.67 -10.37 -22.79
C GLU A 108 7.47 -10.43 -23.73
N CYS A 109 6.56 -11.39 -23.53
CA CYS A 109 5.34 -11.50 -24.34
C CYS A 109 4.45 -10.25 -24.24
N ASN A 110 4.57 -9.45 -23.18
CA ASN A 110 3.76 -8.26 -22.95
C ASN A 110 4.24 -7.05 -23.77
N VAL A 111 5.51 -7.06 -24.21
CA VAL A 111 6.18 -5.91 -24.87
C VAL A 111 5.44 -5.40 -26.13
N PRO A 112 4.98 -6.26 -27.06
CA PRO A 112 4.29 -5.79 -28.27
C PRO A 112 3.01 -5.00 -27.95
N LEU A 113 2.21 -5.47 -26.98
CA LEU A 113 0.98 -4.78 -26.60
C LEU A 113 1.28 -3.46 -25.87
N LEU A 114 2.24 -3.46 -24.94
CA LEU A 114 2.64 -2.25 -24.22
C LEU A 114 3.15 -1.18 -25.20
N LYS A 115 3.94 -1.55 -26.22
CA LYS A 115 4.37 -0.62 -27.29
C LYS A 115 3.21 -0.07 -28.12
N THR A 116 2.22 -0.92 -28.40
CA THR A 116 1.02 -0.51 -29.15
C THR A 116 0.21 0.51 -28.36
N SER A 117 -0.01 0.24 -27.07
CA SER A 117 -0.79 1.10 -26.18
C SER A 117 -0.05 2.40 -25.87
N LEU A 118 1.27 2.35 -25.65
CA LEU A 118 2.13 3.55 -25.56
C LEU A 118 1.95 4.48 -26.76
N ALA A 119 1.81 3.94 -27.97
CA ALA A 119 1.69 4.74 -29.19
C ALA A 119 0.26 5.25 -29.48
N SER A 120 -0.77 4.60 -28.93
CA SER A 120 -2.15 4.78 -29.42
C SER A 120 -3.24 4.97 -28.36
N ASP A 121 -2.98 4.68 -27.08
CA ASP A 121 -3.99 4.89 -26.03
C ASP A 121 -4.28 6.40 -25.91
N PRO A 122 -5.56 6.82 -25.89
CA PRO A 122 -5.93 8.23 -25.80
C PRO A 122 -5.54 8.86 -24.45
N ALA A 123 -5.54 8.09 -23.36
CA ALA A 123 -5.25 8.57 -22.02
C ALA A 123 -3.73 8.68 -21.80
N GLN A 124 -3.29 9.79 -21.21
CA GLN A 124 -1.87 10.06 -21.02
C GLN A 124 -1.26 9.14 -19.97
N GLU A 125 -1.98 8.93 -18.87
CA GLU A 125 -1.63 8.04 -17.78
C GLU A 125 -1.38 6.60 -18.27
N VAL A 126 -2.19 6.09 -19.20
CA VAL A 126 -1.99 4.73 -19.75
C VAL A 126 -0.72 4.65 -20.59
N ARG A 127 -0.43 5.69 -21.39
CA ARG A 127 0.80 5.76 -22.19
C ARG A 127 2.03 5.84 -21.29
N GLU A 128 2.01 6.70 -20.28
CA GLU A 128 3.10 6.84 -19.30
C GLU A 128 3.33 5.54 -18.53
N THR A 129 2.28 4.83 -18.11
CA THR A 129 2.42 3.51 -17.47
C THR A 129 2.99 2.45 -18.41
N CYS A 130 2.63 2.47 -19.70
CA CYS A 130 3.23 1.56 -20.68
C CYS A 130 4.73 1.83 -20.86
N GLU A 131 5.17 3.10 -20.84
CA GLU A 131 6.60 3.46 -20.88
C GLU A 131 7.35 2.92 -19.66
N LEU A 132 6.77 3.07 -18.47
CA LEU A 132 7.31 2.53 -17.21
C LEU A 132 7.42 1.00 -17.26
N ALA A 133 6.33 0.31 -17.64
CA ALA A 133 6.29 -1.14 -17.74
C ALA A 133 7.32 -1.69 -18.74
N LEU A 134 7.50 -1.03 -19.89
CA LEU A 134 8.53 -1.39 -20.88
C LEU A 134 9.94 -1.23 -20.33
N SER A 135 10.21 -0.11 -19.64
CA SER A 135 11.52 0.15 -19.02
C SER A 135 11.83 -0.88 -17.93
N ARG A 136 10.84 -1.23 -17.11
CA ARG A 136 10.95 -2.28 -16.09
C ARG A 136 11.26 -3.65 -16.69
N ILE A 137 10.51 -4.08 -17.71
CA ILE A 137 10.75 -5.36 -18.38
C ILE A 137 12.17 -5.41 -18.95
N GLU A 138 12.62 -4.30 -19.55
CA GLU A 138 13.99 -4.20 -20.08
C GLU A 138 15.06 -4.28 -18.98
N GLU A 139 14.83 -3.63 -17.83
CA GLU A 139 15.73 -3.73 -16.67
C GLU A 139 15.81 -5.17 -16.13
N LEU A 140 14.68 -5.87 -16.01
CA LEU A 140 14.61 -7.26 -15.53
C LEU A 140 15.38 -8.25 -16.42
N LYS A 141 15.56 -7.95 -17.71
CA LYS A 141 16.42 -8.76 -18.60
C LYS A 141 17.90 -8.53 -18.34
N ASN A 142 18.24 -7.28 -18.00
CA ASN A 142 19.62 -6.84 -17.84
C ASN A 142 20.15 -7.08 -16.42
N THR A 143 19.27 -7.31 -15.45
CA THR A 143 19.60 -7.55 -14.04
C THR A 143 19.28 -8.99 -13.65
N SER A 144 20.26 -9.70 -13.08
CA SER A 144 20.09 -11.08 -12.60
C SER A 144 19.63 -11.17 -11.14
N VAL A 145 19.45 -10.03 -10.47
CA VAL A 145 19.08 -9.92 -9.06
C VAL A 145 17.80 -9.10 -8.96
N SER A 146 16.70 -9.77 -8.58
CA SER A 146 15.47 -9.10 -8.16
C SER A 146 15.67 -8.64 -6.72
N GLU A 147 16.03 -7.38 -6.50
CA GLU A 147 15.98 -6.81 -5.16
C GLU A 147 14.53 -6.72 -4.70
N THR A 148 14.21 -7.35 -3.58
CA THR A 148 12.89 -7.28 -2.97
C THR A 148 12.73 -5.94 -2.26
N SER A 149 11.70 -5.18 -2.62
CA SER A 149 11.35 -3.92 -1.96
C SER A 149 11.19 -4.11 -0.44
N PRO A 150 11.67 -3.16 0.40
CA PRO A 150 11.40 -3.20 1.83
C PRO A 150 9.91 -3.08 2.17
N PHE A 151 9.08 -2.68 1.20
CA PHE A 151 7.63 -2.56 1.31
C PHE A 151 6.88 -3.76 0.72
N LEU A 152 7.57 -4.88 0.40
CA LEU A 152 6.96 -6.11 -0.12
C LEU A 152 6.01 -5.93 -1.32
N SER A 153 6.14 -4.81 -2.03
CA SER A 153 5.43 -4.45 -3.24
C SER A 153 6.28 -4.77 -4.46
N VAL A 154 5.62 -5.09 -5.56
CA VAL A 154 6.24 -5.11 -6.89
C VAL A 154 6.10 -3.71 -7.47
N ASP A 155 7.13 -2.88 -7.26
CA ASP A 155 7.12 -1.48 -7.70
C ASP A 155 7.33 -1.35 -9.23
N PRO A 156 6.74 -0.34 -9.90
CA PRO A 156 6.94 -0.08 -11.34
C PRO A 156 8.38 0.22 -11.79
N ALA A 157 9.26 0.63 -10.87
CA ALA A 157 10.68 0.89 -11.15
C ALA A 157 11.55 0.40 -10.00
N ALA A 158 12.76 -0.06 -10.28
CA ALA A 158 13.75 -0.26 -9.23
C ALA A 158 14.17 1.08 -8.61
N PRO A 159 14.46 1.13 -7.29
CA PRO A 159 14.94 2.34 -6.66
C PRO A 159 16.30 2.76 -7.26
N ALA A 160 16.48 4.07 -7.46
CA ALA A 160 17.74 4.61 -7.95
C ALA A 160 18.91 4.24 -7.03
N ALA A 161 20.07 3.96 -7.62
CA ALA A 161 21.26 3.56 -6.87
C ALA A 161 21.87 4.68 -6.00
N CYS A 162 21.54 5.95 -6.27
CA CYS A 162 21.99 7.07 -5.45
C CYS A 162 21.20 7.15 -4.14
N SER A 163 21.88 7.48 -3.04
CA SER A 163 21.28 7.67 -1.71
C SER A 163 21.22 9.13 -1.25
N SER A 164 21.65 10.08 -2.08
CA SER A 164 21.61 11.51 -1.77
C SER A 164 20.19 12.05 -1.98
N VAL A 165 19.52 12.47 -0.90
CA VAL A 165 18.17 13.05 -0.99
C VAL A 165 18.11 14.26 -1.92
N ASN A 166 19.14 15.11 -1.93
CA ASN A 166 19.15 16.28 -2.81
C ASN A 166 19.18 15.89 -4.29
N GLU A 167 20.02 14.91 -4.64
CA GLU A 167 20.12 14.43 -6.03
C GLU A 167 18.85 13.72 -6.47
N LEU A 168 18.30 12.86 -5.60
CA LEU A 168 17.04 12.17 -5.87
C LEU A 168 15.87 13.17 -6.02
N ARG A 169 15.82 14.20 -5.18
CA ARG A 169 14.84 15.28 -5.31
C ARG A 169 14.99 16.03 -6.63
N GLU A 170 16.22 16.37 -7.03
CA GLU A 170 16.50 17.02 -8.32
C GLU A 170 16.04 16.16 -9.49
N ILE A 171 16.24 14.84 -9.44
CA ILE A 171 15.76 13.92 -10.47
C ILE A 171 14.22 13.87 -10.49
N LEU A 172 13.58 13.68 -9.33
CA LEU A 172 12.12 13.53 -9.20
C LEU A 172 11.36 14.77 -9.71
N LEU A 173 11.88 15.96 -9.45
CA LEU A 173 11.25 17.24 -9.82
C LEU A 173 11.63 17.73 -11.23
N ASN A 174 12.50 17.03 -11.95
CA ASN A 174 12.96 17.45 -13.27
C ASN A 174 12.10 16.85 -14.38
N ASP A 175 11.34 17.69 -15.08
CA ASP A 175 10.48 17.27 -16.20
C ASP A 175 11.25 16.85 -17.46
N ASP A 176 12.55 17.14 -17.56
CA ASP A 176 13.42 16.64 -18.64
C ASP A 176 13.88 15.19 -18.39
N LYS A 177 13.64 14.64 -17.19
CA LYS A 177 13.94 13.24 -16.85
C LYS A 177 12.81 12.32 -17.31
N SER A 178 13.19 11.11 -17.72
CA SER A 178 12.20 10.08 -18.07
C SER A 178 11.32 9.74 -16.87
N MET A 179 10.08 9.31 -17.12
CA MET A 179 9.20 8.85 -16.04
C MET A 179 9.84 7.74 -15.22
N TYR A 180 10.60 6.85 -15.85
CA TYR A 180 11.33 5.79 -15.16
C TYR A 180 12.38 6.31 -14.17
N GLU A 181 13.21 7.28 -14.58
CA GLU A 181 14.20 7.90 -13.68
C GLU A 181 13.53 8.60 -12.50
N ARG A 182 12.39 9.26 -12.73
CA ARG A 182 11.63 9.94 -11.68
C ARG A 182 11.03 8.95 -10.69
N TYR A 183 10.45 7.84 -11.16
CA TYR A 183 9.95 6.75 -10.31
C TYR A 183 11.07 6.08 -9.52
N ALA A 184 12.20 5.80 -10.16
CA ALA A 184 13.37 5.25 -9.47
C ALA A 184 13.82 6.18 -8.33
N ALA A 185 13.83 7.50 -8.56
CA ALA A 185 14.14 8.48 -7.51
C ALA A 185 13.08 8.51 -6.40
N LEU A 186 11.79 8.45 -6.75
CA LEU A 186 10.67 8.38 -5.81
C LEU A 186 10.80 7.17 -4.87
N PHE A 187 11.02 5.97 -5.41
CA PHE A 187 11.18 4.76 -4.59
C PHE A 187 12.46 4.75 -3.76
N ALA A 188 13.56 5.34 -4.27
CA ALA A 188 14.76 5.53 -3.47
C ALA A 188 14.49 6.48 -2.27
N LEU A 189 13.79 7.60 -2.48
CA LEU A 189 13.38 8.51 -1.41
C LEU A 189 12.46 7.81 -0.40
N ARG A 190 11.49 7.02 -0.86
CA ARG A 190 10.63 6.19 0.00
C ARG A 190 11.45 5.27 0.88
N ASN A 191 12.39 4.55 0.28
CA ASN A 191 13.23 3.57 0.98
C ASN A 191 14.17 4.24 1.99
N LEU A 192 14.56 5.51 1.79
CA LEU A 192 15.31 6.29 2.78
C LEU A 192 14.45 6.71 3.98
N GLY A 193 13.19 7.08 3.77
CA GLY A 193 12.19 7.34 4.83
C GLY A 193 12.47 8.53 5.77
N GLN A 194 13.60 9.22 5.64
CA GLN A 194 13.96 10.37 6.49
C GLN A 194 13.13 11.62 6.17
N ASP A 195 13.04 12.54 7.13
CA ASP A 195 12.17 13.74 7.04
C ASP A 195 12.42 14.58 5.78
N GLU A 196 13.69 14.74 5.38
CA GLU A 196 14.07 15.46 4.16
C GLU A 196 13.61 14.70 2.90
N ALA A 197 13.67 13.36 2.91
CA ALA A 197 13.19 12.54 1.80
C ALA A 197 11.66 12.63 1.67
N VAL A 198 10.95 12.53 2.79
CA VAL A 198 9.49 12.72 2.84
C VAL A 198 9.09 14.09 2.33
N SER A 199 9.84 15.14 2.70
CA SER A 199 9.58 16.50 2.23
C SER A 199 9.77 16.63 0.71
N ALA A 200 10.81 15.99 0.15
CA ALA A 200 11.02 15.94 -1.30
C ALA A 200 9.89 15.21 -2.04
N ILE A 201 9.38 14.11 -1.47
CA ILE A 201 8.23 13.37 -2.02
C ILE A 201 6.98 14.26 -1.99
N VAL A 202 6.68 14.93 -0.87
CA VAL A 202 5.52 15.84 -0.77
C VAL A 202 5.58 16.96 -1.80
N GLU A 203 6.75 17.53 -2.07
CA GLU A 203 6.90 18.57 -3.10
C GLU A 203 6.51 18.08 -4.50
N SER A 204 6.74 16.81 -4.79
CA SER A 204 6.41 16.21 -6.10
C SER A 204 4.91 15.96 -6.31
N LEU A 205 4.05 16.19 -5.30
CA LEU A 205 2.60 16.34 -5.50
C LEU A 205 2.25 17.54 -6.40
N GLY A 206 3.20 18.45 -6.67
CA GLY A 206 3.04 19.52 -7.65
C GLY A 206 3.50 19.18 -9.08
N ALA A 207 3.86 17.92 -9.37
CA ALA A 207 4.36 17.52 -10.69
C ALA A 207 3.28 17.63 -11.77
N ASN A 208 3.68 17.76 -13.04
CA ASN A 208 2.74 17.93 -14.17
C ASN A 208 1.94 16.66 -14.51
N SER A 209 2.56 15.48 -14.46
CA SER A 209 1.88 14.20 -14.74
C SER A 209 0.94 13.80 -13.60
N ALA A 210 -0.32 13.50 -13.94
CA ALA A 210 -1.29 12.95 -12.98
C ALA A 210 -0.88 11.55 -12.51
N LEU A 211 -0.27 10.74 -13.39
CA LEU A 211 0.24 9.42 -13.02
C LEU A 211 1.34 9.53 -11.96
N LEU A 212 2.30 10.45 -12.13
CA LEU A 212 3.34 10.67 -11.11
C LEU A 212 2.75 11.17 -9.79
N ARG A 213 1.80 12.13 -9.81
CA ARG A 213 1.16 12.62 -8.58
C ARG A 213 0.39 11.51 -7.85
N HIS A 214 -0.27 10.62 -8.59
CA HIS A 214 -0.92 9.42 -8.06
C HIS A 214 0.11 8.53 -7.36
N GLU A 215 1.21 8.16 -8.03
CA GLU A 215 2.25 7.33 -7.40
C GLU A 215 2.86 7.97 -6.16
N VAL A 216 3.04 9.28 -6.18
CA VAL A 216 3.52 10.03 -5.03
C VAL A 216 2.55 9.89 -3.85
N ALA A 217 1.24 10.00 -4.08
CA ALA A 217 0.24 9.76 -3.04
C ALA A 217 0.29 8.31 -2.52
N TYR A 218 0.41 7.31 -3.42
CA TYR A 218 0.55 5.90 -3.07
C TYR A 218 1.76 5.67 -2.14
N VAL A 219 2.93 6.20 -2.53
CA VAL A 219 4.17 6.12 -1.76
C VAL A 219 4.06 6.83 -0.40
N LEU A 220 3.38 7.98 -0.33
CA LEU A 220 3.12 8.65 0.94
C LEU A 220 2.19 7.82 1.85
N GLY A 221 1.22 7.12 1.27
CA GLY A 221 0.39 6.13 1.95
C GLY A 221 1.21 4.96 2.51
N GLN A 222 2.15 4.44 1.72
CA GLN A 222 3.09 3.39 2.16
C GLN A 222 3.96 3.82 3.34
N LEU A 223 4.39 5.09 3.36
CA LEU A 223 5.22 5.65 4.43
C LEU A 223 4.44 5.88 5.74
N GLN A 224 3.12 6.07 5.68
CA GLN A 224 2.24 6.36 6.83
C GLN A 224 2.75 7.50 7.73
N ASN A 225 3.49 8.46 7.17
CA ASN A 225 4.05 9.56 7.93
C ASN A 225 3.00 10.67 8.10
N LYS A 226 2.47 10.83 9.32
CA LYS A 226 1.47 11.85 9.66
C LYS A 226 1.83 13.29 9.22
N LYS A 227 3.10 13.63 9.02
CA LYS A 227 3.49 14.96 8.51
C LYS A 227 2.98 15.24 7.08
N THR A 228 2.55 14.20 6.36
CA THR A 228 2.09 14.30 4.96
C THR A 228 0.57 14.49 4.87
N SER A 229 -0.18 14.31 5.97
CA SER A 229 -1.64 14.38 6.00
C SER A 229 -2.17 15.71 5.47
N ASP A 230 -1.53 16.84 5.80
CA ASP A 230 -1.96 18.16 5.33
C ASP A 230 -1.88 18.28 3.80
N ALA A 231 -0.80 17.77 3.21
CA ALA A 231 -0.60 17.81 1.75
C ALA A 231 -1.58 16.88 1.03
N LEU A 232 -1.74 15.64 1.49
CA LEU A 232 -2.73 14.69 0.94
C LEU A 232 -4.16 15.22 1.09
N SER A 233 -4.45 15.90 2.21
CA SER A 233 -5.75 16.54 2.44
C SER A 233 -6.01 17.73 1.52
N GLN A 234 -4.98 18.41 1.02
CA GLN A 234 -5.12 19.44 -0.01
C GLN A 234 -5.45 18.82 -1.37
N VAL A 235 -4.76 17.72 -1.72
CA VAL A 235 -5.01 16.95 -2.94
C VAL A 235 -6.45 16.43 -3.00
N LEU A 236 -6.94 15.78 -1.94
CA LEU A 236 -8.31 15.26 -1.90
C LEU A 236 -9.38 16.37 -2.06
N ARG A 237 -9.13 17.56 -1.48
CA ARG A 237 -10.04 18.71 -1.53
C ARG A 237 -10.04 19.44 -2.87
N ASP A 238 -9.00 19.32 -3.68
CA ASP A 238 -8.94 20.02 -4.95
C ASP A 238 -9.86 19.37 -5.98
N ALA A 239 -11.01 20.01 -6.24
CA ALA A 239 -11.97 19.55 -7.23
C ALA A 239 -11.45 19.63 -8.68
N ASN A 240 -10.34 20.33 -8.92
CA ASN A 240 -9.69 20.40 -10.24
C ASN A 240 -8.58 19.37 -10.40
N GLU A 241 -8.19 18.68 -9.33
CA GLU A 241 -7.22 17.60 -9.40
C GLU A 241 -7.83 16.38 -10.10
N HIS A 242 -7.00 15.65 -10.82
CA HIS A 242 -7.38 14.46 -11.54
C HIS A 242 -7.96 13.41 -10.57
N PRO A 243 -9.12 12.78 -10.88
CA PRO A 243 -9.76 11.79 -10.02
C PRO A 243 -8.84 10.67 -9.54
N MET A 244 -7.88 10.26 -10.38
CA MET A 244 -6.88 9.25 -10.02
C MET A 244 -6.01 9.68 -8.82
N VAL A 245 -5.55 10.93 -8.83
CA VAL A 245 -4.71 11.45 -7.75
C VAL A 245 -5.53 11.65 -6.46
N ARG A 246 -6.79 12.08 -6.61
CA ARG A 246 -7.71 12.29 -5.48
C ARG A 246 -8.06 10.99 -4.75
N HIS A 247 -8.31 9.89 -5.46
CA HIS A 247 -8.59 8.61 -4.80
C HIS A 247 -7.36 8.11 -4.05
N GLU A 248 -6.18 8.19 -4.66
CA GLU A 248 -4.95 7.69 -4.04
C GLU A 248 -4.60 8.51 -2.79
N ALA A 249 -4.87 9.82 -2.81
CA ALA A 249 -4.79 10.65 -1.61
C ALA A 249 -5.77 10.19 -0.52
N ALA A 250 -7.00 9.79 -0.86
CA ALA A 250 -7.96 9.25 0.09
C ALA A 250 -7.48 7.91 0.71
N GLU A 251 -6.90 7.01 -0.09
CA GLU A 251 -6.35 5.75 0.40
C GLU A 251 -5.12 5.96 1.29
N ALA A 252 -4.23 6.89 0.92
CA ALA A 252 -3.09 7.28 1.73
C ALA A 252 -3.51 7.89 3.07
N LEU A 253 -4.51 8.77 3.09
CA LEU A 253 -5.10 9.32 4.32
C LEU A 253 -5.75 8.23 5.19
N GLY A 254 -6.42 7.26 4.56
CA GLY A 254 -6.95 6.06 5.21
C GLY A 254 -5.85 5.26 5.90
N SER A 255 -4.71 5.10 5.21
CA SER A 255 -3.53 4.40 5.73
C SER A 255 -2.84 5.15 6.87
N ILE A 256 -2.81 6.49 6.85
CA ILE A 256 -2.24 7.30 7.94
C ILE A 256 -3.15 7.30 9.18
N ALA A 257 -4.46 7.27 8.98
CA ALA A 257 -5.46 7.03 10.02
C ALA A 257 -5.50 8.03 11.19
N ASP A 258 -5.06 9.28 10.99
CA ASP A 258 -5.17 10.32 12.02
C ASP A 258 -6.59 10.95 12.06
N GLU A 259 -6.92 11.64 13.17
CA GLU A 259 -8.26 12.19 13.40
C GLU A 259 -8.74 13.16 12.31
N GLN A 260 -7.83 13.98 11.75
CA GLN A 260 -8.19 14.94 10.70
C GLN A 260 -8.40 14.23 9.37
N SER A 261 -7.57 13.24 9.07
CA SER A 261 -7.73 12.35 7.92
C SER A 261 -9.08 11.63 7.96
N ILE A 262 -9.46 11.04 9.10
CA ILE A 262 -10.75 10.35 9.27
C ILE A 262 -11.93 11.29 9.02
N ALA A 263 -11.93 12.48 9.64
CA ALA A 263 -13.00 13.45 9.46
C ALA A 263 -13.13 13.90 7.99
N LEU A 264 -12.01 14.04 7.28
CA LEU A 264 -12.01 14.37 5.86
C LEU A 264 -12.55 13.24 4.99
N LEU A 265 -12.18 11.99 5.27
CA LEU A 265 -12.73 10.83 4.55
C LEU A 265 -14.25 10.72 4.76
N GLU A 266 -14.77 11.01 5.96
CA GLU A 266 -16.22 11.03 6.22
C GLU A 266 -16.96 12.10 5.39
N GLU A 267 -16.31 13.25 5.17
CA GLU A 267 -16.81 14.31 4.29
C GLU A 267 -16.82 13.86 2.82
N PHE A 268 -15.71 13.29 2.33
CA PHE A 268 -15.51 12.92 0.93
C PHE A 268 -16.09 11.54 0.56
N ALA A 269 -16.59 10.76 1.50
CA ALA A 269 -17.41 9.56 1.23
C ALA A 269 -18.72 9.88 0.47
N LYS A 270 -19.04 11.16 0.28
CA LYS A 270 -20.18 11.66 -0.50
C LYS A 270 -19.75 12.45 -1.73
N ASP A 271 -18.48 12.39 -2.11
CA ASP A 271 -17.96 13.06 -3.30
C ASP A 271 -18.74 12.63 -4.55
N PRO A 272 -19.05 13.55 -5.48
CA PRO A 272 -19.73 13.20 -6.73
C PRO A 272 -18.90 12.28 -7.63
N GLU A 273 -17.57 12.25 -7.49
CA GLU A 273 -16.70 11.35 -8.22
C GLU A 273 -16.73 9.95 -7.56
N PRO A 274 -17.23 8.91 -8.25
CA PRO A 274 -17.40 7.59 -7.65
C PRO A 274 -16.11 6.97 -7.13
N ILE A 275 -14.99 7.13 -7.85
CA ILE A 275 -13.71 6.54 -7.41
C ILE A 275 -13.25 7.17 -6.09
N VAL A 276 -13.40 8.49 -5.93
CA VAL A 276 -13.03 9.20 -4.70
C VAL A 276 -13.93 8.82 -3.53
N SER A 277 -15.25 8.83 -3.73
CA SER A 277 -16.21 8.49 -2.67
C SER A 277 -16.08 7.03 -2.23
N GLN A 278 -15.85 6.10 -3.16
CA GLN A 278 -15.62 4.70 -2.86
C GLN A 278 -14.29 4.47 -2.13
N SER A 279 -13.20 5.13 -2.50
CA SER A 279 -11.94 5.02 -1.75
C SER A 279 -12.11 5.51 -0.30
N CYS A 280 -12.84 6.61 -0.09
CA CYS A 280 -13.18 7.07 1.25
C CYS A 280 -14.02 6.04 2.03
N GLU A 281 -15.05 5.45 1.40
CA GLU A 281 -15.86 4.39 2.01
C GLU A 281 -15.02 3.18 2.42
N VAL A 282 -14.16 2.70 1.51
CA VAL A 282 -13.27 1.56 1.73
C VAL A 282 -12.32 1.87 2.89
N ALA A 283 -11.63 3.02 2.85
CA ALA A 283 -10.71 3.46 3.90
C ALA A 283 -11.38 3.53 5.29
N LEU A 284 -12.55 4.15 5.40
CA LEU A 284 -13.28 4.25 6.66
C LEU A 284 -13.73 2.88 7.19
N SER A 285 -14.28 2.05 6.30
CA SER A 285 -14.73 0.70 6.62
C SER A 285 -13.56 -0.18 7.08
N MET A 286 -12.38 0.05 6.52
CA MET A 286 -11.14 -0.60 6.90
C MET A 286 -10.67 -0.19 8.30
N LEU A 287 -10.70 1.11 8.61
CA LEU A 287 -10.39 1.63 9.95
C LEU A 287 -11.37 1.15 11.02
N GLU A 288 -12.67 1.07 10.71
CA GLU A 288 -13.68 0.53 11.61
C GLU A 288 -13.43 -0.96 11.90
N PHE A 289 -13.07 -1.72 10.87
CA PHE A 289 -12.75 -3.13 11.00
C PHE A 289 -11.55 -3.37 11.93
N GLU A 290 -10.50 -2.57 11.81
CA GLU A 290 -9.35 -2.62 12.71
C GLU A 290 -9.70 -2.26 14.15
N LYS A 291 -10.49 -1.19 14.36
CA LYS A 291 -10.94 -0.75 15.68
C LYS A 291 -11.80 -1.80 16.38
N THR A 292 -12.67 -2.47 15.64
CA THR A 292 -13.57 -3.50 16.19
C THR A 292 -12.85 -4.81 16.51
N GLY A 293 -11.65 -5.02 15.97
CA GLY A 293 -10.85 -6.23 16.19
C GLY A 293 -11.53 -7.52 15.70
N LYS A 294 -12.61 -7.39 14.92
CA LYS A 294 -13.35 -8.52 14.38
C LYS A 294 -12.51 -9.18 13.29
N SER A 295 -11.91 -10.32 13.59
CA SER A 295 -11.49 -11.25 12.54
C SER A 295 -12.75 -11.69 11.80
N PHE A 296 -12.77 -11.72 10.44
CA PHE A 296 -13.86 -12.21 9.58
C PHE A 296 -14.88 -13.01 10.38
N GLU A 297 -15.87 -12.33 10.95
CA GLU A 297 -17.03 -12.99 11.50
C GLU A 297 -17.75 -13.45 10.23
N THR A 298 -17.36 -14.63 9.76
CA THR A 298 -18.32 -15.51 9.10
C THR A 298 -19.61 -15.39 9.89
N PRO A 299 -20.79 -15.38 9.26
CA PRO A 299 -21.99 -15.71 10.00
C PRO A 299 -21.85 -17.17 10.48
N ILE A 300 -21.16 -17.38 11.60
CA ILE A 300 -21.07 -18.63 12.36
C ILE A 300 -22.41 -18.83 13.08
N ASN A 301 -23.49 -18.82 12.32
CA ASN A 301 -24.82 -19.23 12.78
C ASN A 301 -25.53 -20.12 11.75
N LEU A 302 -24.82 -20.66 10.75
CA LEU A 302 -25.40 -21.62 9.78
C LEU A 302 -24.54 -22.87 9.54
N LEU A 303 -23.56 -23.19 10.39
CA LEU A 303 -22.87 -24.49 10.37
C LEU A 303 -23.00 -25.20 11.73
N PRO A 304 -23.26 -26.52 11.75
CA PRO A 304 -23.54 -27.26 12.97
C PRO A 304 -22.35 -27.23 13.94
N LEU A 305 -22.67 -26.90 15.20
CA LEU A 305 -21.78 -26.86 16.36
C LEU A 305 -21.01 -28.19 16.54
N ASN A 306 -19.81 -28.31 15.97
CA ASN A 306 -18.67 -29.05 16.54
C ASN A 306 -17.47 -29.07 15.57
N THR A 307 -16.61 -28.05 15.66
CA THR A 307 -15.21 -28.19 15.25
C THR A 307 -14.35 -27.44 16.28
N PRO A 308 -13.56 -28.12 17.11
CA PRO A 308 -12.67 -27.48 18.06
C PRO A 308 -11.41 -26.98 17.35
N ASN A 309 -11.00 -25.75 17.70
CA ASN A 309 -9.74 -25.08 17.34
C ASN A 309 -9.51 -24.78 15.84
N LEU A 310 -10.03 -23.64 15.39
CA LEU A 310 -9.41 -22.87 14.30
C LEU A 310 -8.38 -21.91 14.93
N PRO A 311 -7.13 -21.87 14.44
CA PRO A 311 -6.10 -20.99 15.01
C PRO A 311 -6.48 -19.52 14.83
N GLU A 312 -6.30 -18.74 15.89
CA GLU A 312 -6.48 -17.29 15.94
C GLU A 312 -5.65 -16.59 14.86
N ILE A 313 -6.25 -16.31 13.70
CA ILE A 313 -5.67 -15.42 12.70
C ILE A 313 -5.79 -14.00 13.28
N LYS A 314 -4.68 -13.43 13.77
CA LYS A 314 -4.59 -11.99 14.04
C LYS A 314 -4.71 -11.23 12.72
N ILE A 315 -5.95 -10.86 12.40
CA ILE A 315 -6.36 -10.06 11.24
C ILE A 315 -5.80 -8.61 11.24
N LYS A 316 -5.00 -8.25 12.23
CA LYS A 316 -4.11 -7.06 12.18
C LYS A 316 -3.14 -7.04 10.99
N LYS A 317 -2.96 -8.14 10.25
CA LYS A 317 -2.07 -8.24 9.08
C LYS A 317 -2.76 -8.09 7.72
N ILE A 318 -4.09 -8.11 7.62
CA ILE A 318 -4.76 -8.21 6.30
C ILE A 318 -4.86 -6.85 5.59
N MET A 319 -4.81 -5.75 6.35
CA MET A 319 -4.67 -4.38 5.86
C MET A 319 -3.26 -4.05 5.37
N GLN A 320 -2.36 -5.04 5.31
CA GLN A 320 -1.00 -4.83 4.84
C GLN A 320 -0.97 -4.77 3.28
N PHE A 321 -1.31 -3.63 2.66
CA PHE A 321 -0.78 -3.28 1.33
C PHE A 321 0.76 -3.27 1.42
N GLY A 322 1.45 -4.38 1.19
CA GLY A 322 2.91 -4.42 1.34
C GLY A 322 3.46 -4.07 2.75
N PHE A 323 2.62 -3.80 3.74
CA PHE A 323 3.05 -3.21 5.02
C PHE A 323 3.66 -4.24 6.00
N GLN A 324 4.91 -4.68 5.84
CA GLN A 324 5.77 -5.14 6.97
C GLN A 324 6.94 -4.16 7.11
N ASP A 325 7.63 -3.89 8.22
CA ASP A 325 7.64 -4.35 9.62
C ASP A 325 8.53 -3.34 10.38
N GLU A 326 8.02 -2.31 11.08
CA GLU A 326 8.91 -1.42 11.87
C GLU A 326 8.41 -0.89 13.23
N ILE A 327 7.40 -1.51 13.87
CA ILE A 327 7.19 -1.25 15.30
C ILE A 327 8.11 -2.12 16.18
N SER A 328 8.63 -3.24 15.67
CA SER A 328 9.48 -4.13 16.47
C SER A 328 10.95 -3.68 16.59
N LYS A 329 11.50 -2.94 15.62
CA LYS A 329 12.91 -2.49 15.66
C LYS A 329 13.15 -1.15 16.36
N SER A 330 12.18 -0.22 16.34
CA SER A 330 12.34 1.06 17.05
C SER A 330 12.24 0.90 18.58
N LEU A 331 11.55 -0.13 19.07
CA LEU A 331 11.51 -0.50 20.49
C LEU A 331 12.78 -1.23 20.96
N GLU A 332 13.49 -1.94 20.09
CA GLU A 332 14.79 -2.57 20.42
C GLU A 332 15.97 -1.58 20.32
N CYS A 333 15.92 -0.60 19.40
CA CYS A 333 16.93 0.45 19.33
C CYS A 333 16.87 1.42 20.54
N ARG A 334 15.71 1.54 21.20
CA ARG A 334 15.60 2.23 22.51
C ARG A 334 16.03 1.38 23.71
N LYS A 335 16.20 0.06 23.54
CA LYS A 335 16.70 -0.85 24.59
C LYS A 335 18.20 -1.12 24.51
N SER A 336 18.92 -0.64 23.50
CA SER A 336 20.39 -0.81 23.39
C SER A 336 21.23 0.42 23.80
N LYS A 337 20.60 1.52 24.24
CA LYS A 337 21.30 2.66 24.87
C LYS A 337 21.12 2.66 26.40
N SER A 338 21.58 1.61 27.07
CA SER A 338 21.84 1.67 28.51
C SER A 338 22.95 0.71 28.97
N HIS A 339 24.08 0.69 28.28
CA HIS A 339 25.34 0.16 28.83
C HIS A 339 26.42 1.24 28.76
N ILE A 340 26.27 2.27 29.59
CA ILE A 340 27.41 3.10 29.99
C ILE A 340 28.14 2.32 31.08
N HIS A 341 29.38 1.95 30.77
CA HIS A 341 30.38 1.49 31.72
C HIS A 341 30.39 2.33 33.01
N ARG A 342 30.29 1.66 34.15
CA ARG A 342 31.02 2.09 35.35
C ARG A 342 31.85 0.92 35.90
N PRO A 343 33.05 1.19 36.44
CA PRO A 343 34.02 0.16 36.76
C PRO A 343 33.71 -0.51 38.10
N ILE A 344 34.16 -1.77 38.19
CA ILE A 344 34.11 -2.66 39.35
C ILE A 344 35.13 -2.20 40.41
N VAL A 345 34.69 -2.02 41.66
CA VAL A 345 35.53 -2.13 42.89
C VAL A 345 34.62 -2.68 44.02
N PRO A 346 35.10 -3.56 44.92
CA PRO A 346 34.30 -4.63 45.51
C PRO A 346 33.73 -4.36 46.92
N VAL A 347 32.86 -5.30 47.32
CA VAL A 347 32.13 -5.46 48.58
C VAL A 347 32.98 -5.21 49.84
N GLY A 348 32.45 -4.40 50.76
CA GLY A 348 32.92 -4.25 52.13
C GLY A 348 31.82 -3.69 53.05
N GLU A 349 31.28 -4.59 53.88
CA GLU A 349 30.78 -4.41 55.25
C GLU A 349 29.80 -3.26 55.65
N MET A 350 28.70 -3.73 56.25
CA MET A 350 28.07 -3.26 57.50
C MET A 350 27.38 -1.87 57.60
N GLN A 351 26.11 -2.00 58.04
CA GLN A 351 25.42 -1.22 59.08
C GLN A 351 24.88 0.20 58.81
N GLU A 352 23.59 0.32 59.18
CA GLU A 352 22.97 1.46 59.88
C GLU A 352 22.79 2.79 59.12
N ASN A 353 21.55 3.14 58.75
CA ASN A 353 20.62 3.80 59.69
C ASN A 353 19.27 4.15 59.04
N MET A 354 18.22 4.01 59.85
CA MET A 354 16.87 4.55 59.66
C MET A 354 16.83 6.06 59.97
N GLU A 355 15.68 6.67 59.64
CA GLU A 355 15.16 7.98 60.09
C GLU A 355 15.61 9.21 59.28
N GLY A 356 14.76 10.16 58.90
CA GLY A 356 13.36 10.37 59.25
C GLY A 356 12.70 11.47 58.42
N TRP A 357 11.38 11.37 58.29
CA TRP A 357 10.47 12.46 57.98
C TRP A 357 10.26 13.32 59.23
N GLY A 358 10.00 14.62 59.08
CA GLY A 358 9.46 15.41 60.20
C GLY A 358 9.60 16.91 60.07
N GLU A 359 8.53 17.53 59.56
CA GLU A 359 8.24 18.95 59.55
C GLU A 359 8.34 19.60 60.95
N LYS A 360 8.79 20.86 61.00
CA LYS A 360 8.49 21.79 62.12
C LYS A 360 8.11 23.16 61.57
N THR A 361 6.86 23.51 61.78
CA THR A 361 6.29 24.86 61.72
C THR A 361 6.78 25.71 62.88
N ASN A 362 7.07 26.99 62.61
CA ASN A 362 7.47 28.00 63.58
C ASN A 362 6.28 28.71 64.24
N HIS A 363 6.60 29.21 65.44
CA HIS A 363 5.83 29.90 66.48
C HIS A 363 4.93 31.08 66.09
N ILE A 364 3.90 31.26 66.92
CA ILE A 364 3.32 32.56 67.31
C ILE A 364 3.58 32.74 68.81
N ASP A 365 4.17 33.88 69.18
CA ASP A 365 3.75 34.74 70.29
C ASP A 365 3.80 36.19 69.78
#